data_AF-A0A842I2Q8-F1
#
_entry.id   AF-A0A842I2Q8-F1
#
_cell.length_a   1.000
_cell.length_b   1.000
_cell.length_c   1.000
_cell.angle_alpha   90.00
_cell.angle_beta   90.00
_cell.angle_gamma   90.00
#
_symmetry.space_group_name_H-M   'P 1'
#
loop_
_entity.id
_entity.type
_entity.pdbx_description
1 polymer ?
#
loop_
_entity_poly.entity_id
_entity_poly.type
_entity_poly.pdbx_seq_one_letter_code
_entity_poly.pdbx_strand_id
1 'polypeptide(L)'
;MQLRNDAVLPVCADLYTRIEQLERDWRAMTLPALHEAVESIRTAAMTHRLLALEGIAHAFERSIARNRQGTAFGLYFDQLKLATGCAEIDEADARDAMLAAISVRMAG
;
A
#
# COMPACT_ATOMS: atom_id res chain seq x y z
N MET A 1 -13.29 -21.11 -17.29
CA MET A 1 -12.43 -19.92 -17.51
C MET A 1 -11.78 -19.56 -16.19
N GLN A 2 -10.56 -20.05 -15.93
CA GLN A 2 -9.89 -19.96 -14.61
C GLN A 2 -8.46 -19.35 -14.70
N LEU A 3 -8.03 -18.97 -15.92
CA LEU A 3 -6.66 -18.51 -16.22
C LEU A 3 -6.35 -17.07 -15.79
N ARG A 4 -7.34 -16.27 -15.36
CA ARG A 4 -7.13 -14.85 -15.03
C ARG A 4 -6.59 -14.63 -13.62
N ASN A 5 -6.81 -15.57 -12.69
CA ASN A 5 -6.34 -15.45 -11.30
C ASN A 5 -4.87 -15.86 -11.11
N ASP A 6 -4.35 -16.79 -11.92
CA ASP A 6 -2.99 -17.30 -11.76
C ASP A 6 -1.89 -16.27 -12.07
N ALA A 7 -2.18 -15.26 -12.89
CA ALA A 7 -1.23 -14.20 -13.21
C ALA A 7 -1.21 -13.06 -12.18
N VAL A 8 -2.27 -12.90 -11.39
CA VAL A 8 -2.37 -11.84 -10.35
C VAL A 8 -1.69 -12.28 -9.06
N LEU A 9 -1.77 -13.57 -8.71
CA LEU A 9 -1.11 -14.15 -7.54
C LEU A 9 0.42 -13.88 -7.46
N PRO A 10 1.23 -14.10 -8.51
CA PRO A 10 2.66 -13.82 -8.45
C PRO A 10 2.93 -12.31 -8.31
N VAL A 11 2.13 -11.47 -8.95
CA VAL A 11 2.25 -10.00 -8.84
C VAL A 11 1.96 -9.54 -7.41
N CYS A 12 0.91 -10.06 -6.79
CA CYS A 12 0.59 -9.76 -5.39
C CYS A 12 1.69 -10.24 -4.44
N ALA A 13 2.26 -11.43 -4.66
CA ALA A 13 3.38 -11.94 -3.87
C ALA A 13 4.65 -11.09 -4.00
N ASP A 14 4.95 -10.65 -5.24
CA ASP A 14 6.07 -9.75 -5.51
C ASP A 14 5.88 -8.39 -4.82
N LEU A 15 4.66 -7.82 -4.90
CA LEU A 15 4.33 -6.55 -4.25
C LEU A 15 4.39 -6.68 -2.73
N TYR A 16 3.88 -7.77 -2.16
CA TYR A 16 3.98 -8.05 -0.73
C TYR A 16 5.45 -8.07 -0.27
N THR A 17 6.30 -8.79 -1.01
CA THR A 17 7.75 -8.88 -0.72
C THR A 17 8.41 -7.50 -0.77
N ARG A 18 8.07 -6.67 -1.76
CA ARG A 18 8.57 -5.29 -1.86
C ARG A 18 8.13 -4.43 -0.67
N ILE A 19 6.87 -4.57 -0.23
CA ILE A 19 6.33 -3.86 0.92
C ILE A 19 7.05 -4.29 2.20
N GLU A 20 7.29 -5.58 2.40
CA GLU A 20 8.06 -6.08 3.55
C GLU A 20 9.49 -5.54 3.58
N GLN A 21 10.16 -5.50 2.43
CA GLN A 21 11.50 -4.95 2.35
C GLN A 21 11.49 -3.45 2.69
N LEU A 22 10.52 -2.71 2.16
CA LEU A 22 10.36 -1.29 2.46
C LEU A 22 10.09 -1.04 3.95
N GLU A 23 9.28 -1.88 4.59
CA GLU A 23 9.01 -1.79 6.03
C GLU A 23 10.26 -2.03 6.89
N ARG A 24 11.18 -2.87 6.44
CA ARG A 24 12.45 -3.08 7.14
C ARG A 24 13.40 -1.89 6.98
N ASP A 25 13.40 -1.29 5.79
CA ASP A 25 14.43 -0.33 5.40
C ASP A 25 14.05 1.15 5.61
N TRP A 26 12.76 1.49 5.70
CA TRP A 26 12.29 2.89 5.64
C TRP A 26 12.95 3.82 6.68
N ARG A 27 13.35 3.30 7.83
CA ARG A 27 14.03 4.09 8.89
C ARG A 27 15.39 4.60 8.44
N ALA A 28 16.11 3.83 7.63
CA ALA A 28 17.41 4.18 7.10
C ALA A 28 17.33 4.99 5.79
N MET A 29 16.15 5.03 5.16
CA MET A 29 15.96 5.71 3.87
C MET A 29 15.78 7.21 4.02
N THR A 30 16.37 7.95 3.07
CA THR A 30 16.09 9.38 2.89
C THR A 30 14.63 9.60 2.49
N LEU A 31 14.12 10.82 2.67
CA LEU A 31 12.74 11.15 2.27
C LEU A 31 12.49 10.94 0.77
N PRO A 32 13.36 11.37 -0.15
CA PRO A 32 13.19 11.10 -1.58
C PRO A 32 13.18 9.60 -1.91
N ALA A 33 14.12 8.83 -1.34
CA ALA A 33 14.18 7.39 -1.59
C ALA A 33 12.93 6.65 -1.10
N LEU A 34 12.38 7.08 0.04
CA LEU A 34 11.14 6.53 0.57
C LEU A 34 9.94 6.86 -0.34
N HIS A 35 9.86 8.10 -0.84
CA HIS A 35 8.83 8.47 -1.81
C HIS A 35 8.91 7.64 -3.09
N GLU A 36 10.11 7.51 -3.68
CA GLU A 36 10.32 6.71 -4.89
C GLU A 36 9.94 5.23 -4.68
N ALA A 37 10.23 4.67 -3.51
CA ALA A 37 9.87 3.29 -3.20
C ALA A 37 8.35 3.09 -3.08
N VAL A 38 7.64 4.02 -2.42
CA VAL A 38 6.17 3.96 -2.33
C VAL A 38 5.53 4.21 -3.71
N GLU A 39 6.08 5.13 -4.50
CA GLU A 39 5.59 5.41 -5.85
C GLU A 39 5.78 4.22 -6.81
N SER A 40 6.89 3.48 -6.66
CA SER A 40 7.13 2.24 -7.40
C SER A 40 6.05 1.18 -7.10
N ILE A 41 5.67 1.04 -5.83
CA ILE A 41 4.57 0.14 -5.40
C ILE A 41 3.25 0.62 -6.01
N ARG A 42 2.94 1.92 -5.94
CA ARG A 42 1.72 2.51 -6.49
C ARG A 42 1.61 2.31 -8.00
N THR A 43 2.69 2.54 -8.74
CA THR A 43 2.73 2.40 -10.21
C THR A 43 2.52 0.94 -10.65
N ALA A 44 3.13 0.00 -9.91
CA ALA A 44 2.91 -1.42 -10.15
C ALA A 44 1.46 -1.82 -9.83
N ALA A 45 0.89 -1.35 -8.72
CA ALA A 45 -0.52 -1.55 -8.37
C ALA A 45 -1.46 -1.05 -9.48
N MET A 46 -1.23 0.16 -10.01
CA MET A 46 -2.01 0.72 -11.11
C MET A 46 -1.95 -0.13 -12.38
N THR A 47 -0.76 -0.60 -12.73
CA THR A 47 -0.53 -1.43 -13.92
C THR A 47 -1.34 -2.73 -13.88
N HIS A 48 -1.50 -3.29 -12.67
CA HIS A 48 -2.24 -4.51 -12.42
C HIS A 48 -3.68 -4.28 -11.92
N ARG A 49 -4.17 -3.02 -11.96
CA ARG A 49 -5.52 -2.62 -11.55
C ARG A 49 -5.88 -2.98 -10.10
N LEU A 50 -4.89 -2.90 -9.20
CA LEU A 50 -5.08 -3.10 -7.76
C LEU A 50 -5.41 -1.76 -7.10
N LEU A 51 -6.67 -1.31 -7.20
CA LEU A 51 -7.07 0.05 -6.81
C LEU A 51 -6.99 0.29 -5.30
N ALA A 52 -7.25 -0.75 -4.48
CA ALA A 52 -7.10 -0.63 -3.03
C ALA A 52 -5.64 -0.35 -2.64
N LEU A 53 -4.70 -1.07 -3.25
CA LEU A 53 -3.27 -0.91 -3.01
C LEU A 53 -2.76 0.44 -3.51
N GLU A 54 -3.23 0.88 -4.68
CA GLU A 54 -2.95 2.20 -5.23
C GLU A 54 -3.41 3.33 -4.29
N GLY A 55 -4.65 3.28 -3.83
CA GLY A 55 -5.23 4.30 -2.96
C GLY A 55 -4.52 4.41 -1.62
N ILE A 56 -4.14 3.26 -1.03
CA ILE A 56 -3.38 3.25 0.23
C ILE A 56 -1.96 3.80 0.02
N ALA A 57 -1.27 3.40 -1.05
CA ALA A 57 0.07 3.91 -1.37
C ALA A 57 0.04 5.43 -1.59
N HIS A 58 -0.97 5.94 -2.31
CA HIS A 58 -1.15 7.38 -2.49
C HIS A 58 -1.41 8.12 -1.17
N ALA A 59 -2.28 7.57 -0.31
CA ALA A 59 -2.53 8.15 1.02
C ALA A 59 -1.26 8.15 1.89
N PHE A 60 -0.43 7.11 1.76
CA PHE A 60 0.83 7.00 2.47
C PHE A 60 1.84 8.06 2.02
N GLU A 61 2.04 8.25 0.71
CA GLU A 61 2.88 9.32 0.16
C GLU A 61 2.47 10.70 0.70
N ARG A 62 1.17 10.99 0.70
CA ARG A 62 0.64 12.28 1.21
C ARG A 62 0.90 12.45 2.71
N SER A 63 0.79 11.37 3.48
CA SER A 63 1.08 11.40 4.92
C SER A 63 2.55 11.68 5.18
N ILE A 64 3.45 11.00 4.48
CA ILE A 64 4.89 11.20 4.56
C ILE A 64 5.27 12.64 4.17
N ALA A 65 4.73 13.14 3.06
CA ALA A 65 4.98 14.50 2.57
C ALA A 65 4.49 15.58 3.55
N ARG A 66 3.36 15.34 4.24
CA ARG A 66 2.80 16.28 5.20
C ARG A 66 3.59 16.31 6.50
N ASN A 67 3.87 15.15 7.09
CA ASN A 67 4.64 15.05 8.33
C ASN A 67 5.18 13.63 8.52
N ARG A 68 6.39 13.38 8.00
CA ARG A 68 7.09 12.09 8.18
C ARG A 68 7.13 11.63 9.63
N GLN A 69 7.42 12.50 10.60
CA GLN A 69 7.55 12.07 12.01
C GLN A 69 6.19 11.69 12.64
N GLY A 70 5.10 12.30 12.16
CA GLY A 70 3.74 11.99 12.59
C GLY A 70 3.05 10.90 11.76
N THR A 71 3.67 10.40 10.70
CA THR A 71 3.11 9.33 9.88
C THR A 71 3.09 8.02 10.67
N ALA A 72 1.91 7.41 10.76
CA ALA A 72 1.73 6.08 11.36
C ALA A 72 2.21 4.96 10.41
N PHE A 73 3.52 4.88 10.19
CA PHE A 73 4.17 3.95 9.24
C PHE A 73 3.66 2.51 9.32
N GLY A 74 3.61 1.93 10.52
CA GLY A 74 3.16 0.56 10.72
C GLY A 74 1.74 0.32 10.20
N LEU A 75 0.82 1.27 10.42
CA LEU A 75 -0.55 1.14 9.91
C LEU A 75 -0.60 1.18 8.40
N TYR A 76 0.16 2.05 7.75
CA TYR A 76 0.22 2.07 6.29
C TYR A 76 0.82 0.78 5.72
N PHE A 77 1.89 0.25 6.32
CA PHE A 77 2.47 -1.03 5.90
C PHE A 77 1.49 -2.19 6.09
N ASP A 78 0.79 -2.27 7.22
CA ASP A 78 -0.23 -3.29 7.47
C ASP A 78 -1.35 -3.21 6.43
N GLN A 79 -1.86 -2.01 6.14
CA GLN A 79 -2.91 -1.83 5.13
C GLN A 79 -2.43 -2.15 3.71
N LEU A 80 -1.20 -1.77 3.34
CA LEU A 80 -0.62 -2.15 2.05
C LEU A 80 -0.53 -3.67 1.91
N LYS A 81 -0.05 -4.36 2.94
CA LYS A 81 0.02 -5.84 2.97
C LYS A 81 -1.36 -6.47 2.85
N LEU A 82 -2.35 -5.99 3.61
CA LEU A 82 -3.73 -6.47 3.51
C LEU A 82 -4.29 -6.28 2.10
N ALA A 83 -4.04 -5.13 1.48
CA ALA A 83 -4.51 -4.83 0.14
C ALA A 83 -3.90 -5.72 -0.95
N THR A 84 -2.69 -6.27 -0.76
CA THR A 84 -2.13 -7.27 -1.71
C THR A 84 -2.92 -8.59 -1.71
N GLY A 85 -3.65 -8.90 -0.63
CA GLY A 85 -4.49 -10.08 -0.51
C GLY A 85 -5.94 -9.89 -0.95
N CYS A 86 -6.36 -8.65 -1.24
CA CYS A 86 -7.69 -8.36 -1.74
C CYS A 86 -7.73 -8.62 -3.26
N ALA A 87 -8.54 -9.59 -3.70
CA ALA A 87 -8.86 -9.80 -5.11
C ALA A 87 -9.72 -8.64 -5.67
N GLU A 88 -9.79 -8.51 -7.00
CA GLU A 88 -10.50 -7.49 -7.84
C GLU A 88 -11.95 -7.10 -7.43
N ILE A 89 -12.54 -7.68 -6.39
CA ILE A 89 -13.98 -7.61 -6.10
C ILE A 89 -14.26 -6.47 -5.10
N ASP A 90 -14.88 -5.41 -5.62
CA ASP A 90 -15.43 -4.22 -4.93
C ASP A 90 -14.43 -3.40 -4.09
N GLU A 91 -13.48 -2.82 -4.82
CA GLU A 91 -12.30 -2.11 -4.29
C GLU A 91 -12.59 -0.76 -3.63
N ALA A 92 -13.74 -0.12 -3.89
CA ALA A 92 -14.06 1.19 -3.33
C ALA A 92 -14.38 1.11 -1.82
N ASP A 93 -15.27 0.19 -1.44
CA ASP A 93 -15.67 0.02 -0.04
C ASP A 93 -14.54 -0.57 0.81
N ALA A 94 -13.75 -1.49 0.24
CA ALA A 94 -12.56 -2.03 0.91
C ALA A 94 -11.51 -0.94 1.15
N ARG A 95 -11.20 -0.13 0.15
CA ARG A 95 -10.30 1.03 0.30
C ARG A 95 -10.82 2.00 1.36
N ASP A 96 -12.09 2.37 1.29
CA ASP A 96 -12.67 3.36 2.20
C ASP A 96 -12.71 2.85 3.64
N ALA A 97 -13.00 1.56 3.85
CA ALA A 97 -12.90 0.90 5.15
C ALA A 97 -11.46 0.89 5.69
N MET A 98 -10.47 0.60 4.85
CA MET A 98 -9.05 0.60 5.24
C MET A 98 -8.56 2.02 5.59
N LEU A 99 -8.93 3.04 4.80
CA LEU A 99 -8.61 4.43 5.09
C LEU A 99 -9.33 4.95 6.34
N ALA A 100 -10.57 4.52 6.58
CA ALA A 100 -11.30 4.81 7.81
C ALA A 100 -10.62 4.18 9.04
N ALA A 101 -10.11 2.95 8.92
CA ALA A 101 -9.37 2.29 10.01
C ALA A 101 -8.09 3.04 10.40
N ILE A 102 -7.35 3.58 9.43
CA ILE A 102 -6.20 4.46 9.69
C ILE A 102 -6.67 5.73 10.42
N SER A 103 -7.76 6.34 9.97
CA SER A 103 -8.28 7.60 10.54
C SER A 103 -8.75 7.45 11.99
N VAL A 104 -9.47 6.37 12.33
CA VAL A 104 -9.94 6.10 13.70
C VAL A 104 -8.75 5.92 14.66
N ARG A 105 -7.68 5.26 14.21
CA ARG A 105 -6.52 4.97 15.06
C ARG A 105 -5.59 6.16 15.28
N MET A 106 -5.69 7.21 14.46
CA MET A 106 -4.98 8.47 14.68
C MET A 106 -5.76 9.46 15.56
N ALA A 107 -7.07 9.26 15.74
CA ALA A 107 -7.95 10.13 16.52
C ALA A 107 -8.14 9.68 17.99
N GLY A 108 -7.66 8.49 18.35
CA GLY A 108 -7.63 7.96 19.72
C GLY A 108 -6.22 7.94 20.28
#